data_AF-A0A956PIK9-F1
#
_entry.id   AF-A0A956PIK9-F1
#
_cell.length_a   1.000
_cell.length_b   1.000
_cell.length_c   1.000
_cell.angle_alpha   90.00
_cell.angle_beta   90.00
_cell.angle_gamma   90.00
#
_symmetry.space_group_name_H-M   'P 1'
#
loop_
_entity.id
_entity.type
_entity.pdbx_description
1 polymer ?
#
loop_
_entity_poly.entity_id
_entity_poly.type
_entity_poly.pdbx_seq_one_letter_code
_entity_poly.pdbx_strand_id
1 'polypeptide(L)'
;MSTTQPADPMTVLFGVNGGTKAVFFRQLATMVHSGLPVGRAVKTSSEIGLRAVGATLAKLIEKDGCTLSEAMAKFPHHFSRYEIALVRAGEKSGQLDRQLEELAKSAEQSYQMHKKITSKLVYPVIVAHSVVFLPSLFLLVTEGLAAYLRTVLAILIPAYIVAVTLVVTYRLCKQTGGPRRLLDNMLWNIPVICGPVKLGARIRFLSTLSSLIEAGFLPSQAIPLAADSCDNFWLRDRVLMAYERLGKEVALSMVMRISGAFESFELGLVVSGEEAGSFASSLKRASDSLRPDYEAQVHRLMTIFPVLMLFVVGGIVGVVAVKTMTGIFAPVADLF
;
A
#
# COMPACT_ATOMS: atom_id res chain seq x y z
N MET A 1 -7.13 15.60 -30.45
CA MET A 1 -7.49 16.26 -29.17
C MET A 1 -7.85 15.17 -28.16
N SER A 2 -6.93 14.83 -27.26
CA SER A 2 -7.13 13.80 -26.23
C SER A 2 -7.96 14.38 -25.08
N THR A 3 -9.24 14.02 -25.01
CA THR A 3 -10.05 14.24 -23.81
C THR A 3 -9.67 13.17 -22.79
N THR A 4 -8.53 13.34 -22.12
CA THR A 4 -8.29 12.69 -20.83
C THR A 4 -9.36 13.23 -19.89
N GLN A 5 -10.35 12.39 -19.58
CA GLN A 5 -11.33 12.66 -18.53
C GLN A 5 -10.54 13.12 -17.28
N PRO A 6 -10.88 14.27 -16.67
CA PRO A 6 -10.14 14.76 -15.52
C PRO A 6 -10.14 13.67 -14.46
N ALA A 7 -8.95 13.26 -14.04
CA ALA A 7 -8.81 12.24 -13.01
C ALA A 7 -9.59 12.72 -11.79
N ASP A 8 -10.49 11.87 -11.27
CA ASP A 8 -11.25 12.19 -10.06
C ASP A 8 -10.27 12.62 -8.96
N PRO A 9 -10.39 13.84 -8.40
CA PRO A 9 -9.47 14.34 -7.40
C PRO A 9 -9.34 13.39 -6.20
N MET A 10 -10.40 12.63 -5.88
CA MET A 10 -10.35 11.59 -4.86
C MET A 10 -9.46 10.41 -5.26
N THR A 11 -9.46 10.01 -6.53
CA THR A 11 -8.62 8.92 -7.01
C THR A 11 -7.16 9.33 -7.13
N VAL A 12 -6.91 10.60 -7.47
CA VAL A 12 -5.57 11.18 -7.39
C VAL A 12 -5.11 11.18 -5.93
N LEU A 13 -5.85 11.73 -4.97
CA LEU A 13 -5.40 11.81 -3.58
C LEU A 13 -5.35 10.46 -2.83
N PHE A 14 -6.38 9.62 -2.96
CA PHE A 14 -6.51 8.39 -2.15
C PHE A 14 -6.00 7.13 -2.86
N GLY A 15 -5.65 7.23 -4.14
CA GLY A 15 -5.33 6.08 -4.97
C GLY A 15 -6.54 5.18 -5.20
N VAL A 16 -6.36 4.17 -6.04
CA VAL A 16 -7.42 3.19 -6.31
C VAL A 16 -7.59 2.24 -5.12
N ASN A 17 -8.84 1.94 -4.76
CA ASN A 17 -9.13 0.91 -3.76
C ASN A 17 -8.55 -0.44 -4.22
N GLY A 18 -7.61 -1.00 -3.44
CA GLY A 18 -6.96 -2.27 -3.76
C GLY A 18 -7.95 -3.42 -3.94
N GLY A 19 -9.09 -3.40 -3.23
CA GLY A 19 -10.14 -4.41 -3.37
C GLY A 19 -10.85 -4.33 -4.72
N THR A 20 -11.21 -3.14 -5.20
CA THR A 20 -11.86 -2.98 -6.51
C THR A 20 -10.90 -3.33 -7.65
N LYS A 21 -9.61 -3.02 -7.49
CA LYS A 21 -8.56 -3.40 -8.43
C LYS A 21 -8.33 -4.91 -8.48
N ALA A 22 -8.33 -5.59 -7.32
CA ALA A 22 -8.24 -7.04 -7.24
C ALA A 22 -9.43 -7.73 -7.94
N VAL A 23 -10.65 -7.25 -7.68
CA VAL A 23 -11.86 -7.78 -8.34
C VAL A 23 -11.81 -7.55 -9.85
N PHE A 24 -11.38 -6.37 -10.30
CA PHE A 24 -11.22 -6.08 -11.72
C PHE A 24 -10.28 -7.06 -12.40
N PHE A 25 -9.06 -7.26 -11.88
CA PHE A 25 -8.09 -8.18 -12.49
C PHE A 25 -8.54 -9.63 -12.44
N ARG A 26 -9.14 -10.08 -11.32
CA ARG A 26 -9.67 -11.44 -11.19
C ARG A 26 -10.74 -11.73 -12.24
N GLN A 27 -11.71 -10.83 -12.40
CA GLN A 27 -12.76 -11.00 -13.40
C GLN A 27 -12.21 -10.93 -14.82
N LEU A 28 -11.28 -10.01 -15.07
CA LEU A 28 -10.65 -9.85 -16.38
C LEU A 28 -9.89 -11.12 -16.77
N ALA A 29 -9.11 -11.70 -15.85
CA ALA A 29 -8.43 -12.97 -16.03
C ALA A 29 -9.42 -14.10 -16.37
N THR A 30 -10.48 -14.28 -15.57
CA THR A 30 -11.48 -15.33 -15.81
C THR A 30 -12.19 -15.19 -17.17
N MET A 31 -12.52 -13.96 -17.57
CA MET A 31 -13.21 -13.70 -18.84
C MET A 31 -12.30 -13.93 -20.04
N VAL A 32 -11.05 -13.49 -19.96
CA VAL A 32 -10.05 -13.73 -21.01
C VAL A 32 -9.70 -15.22 -21.10
N HIS A 33 -9.55 -15.91 -19.98
CA HIS A 33 -9.39 -17.36 -19.92
C HIS A 33 -10.54 -18.10 -20.61
N SER A 34 -11.76 -17.60 -20.45
CA SER A 34 -12.97 -18.14 -21.10
C SER A 34 -13.08 -17.79 -22.59
N GLY A 35 -12.07 -17.13 -23.17
CA GLY A 35 -12.02 -16.77 -24.57
C GLY A 35 -12.85 -15.55 -24.97
N LEU A 36 -13.33 -14.74 -24.01
CA LEU A 36 -14.05 -13.52 -24.35
C LEU A 36 -13.10 -12.48 -24.98
N PRO A 37 -13.56 -11.69 -25.98
CA PRO A 37 -12.80 -10.57 -26.49
C PRO A 37 -12.44 -9.57 -25.39
N VAL A 38 -11.19 -9.10 -25.39
CA VAL A 38 -10.62 -8.27 -24.31
C VAL A 38 -11.44 -7.01 -24.03
N GLY A 39 -11.95 -6.32 -25.07
CA GLY A 39 -12.81 -5.14 -24.90
C GLY A 39 -14.06 -5.44 -24.08
N ARG A 40 -14.75 -6.55 -24.38
CA ARG A 40 -15.93 -7.01 -23.65
C ARG A 40 -15.58 -7.48 -22.24
N ALA A 41 -14.49 -8.22 -22.09
CA ALA A 41 -13.99 -8.67 -20.79
C ALA A 41 -13.68 -7.48 -19.86
N VAL A 42 -13.03 -6.43 -20.38
CA VAL A 42 -12.75 -5.18 -19.67
C VAL A 42 -14.04 -4.47 -19.30
N LYS A 43 -15.00 -4.36 -20.22
CA LYS A 43 -16.28 -3.72 -19.96
C LYS A 43 -17.02 -4.37 -18.80
N THR A 44 -17.17 -5.70 -18.82
CA THR A 44 -17.86 -6.44 -17.74
C THR A 44 -17.09 -6.40 -16.43
N SER A 45 -15.77 -6.62 -16.46
CA SER A 45 -14.93 -6.55 -15.25
C SER A 45 -15.00 -5.17 -14.60
N SER A 46 -15.22 -4.15 -15.43
CA SER A 46 -15.31 -2.76 -14.99
C SER A 46 -16.63 -2.40 -14.29
N GLU A 47 -17.68 -3.18 -14.47
CA GLU A 47 -18.96 -2.93 -13.81
C GLU A 47 -18.86 -3.15 -12.28
N ILE A 48 -17.94 -4.03 -11.88
CA ILE A 48 -17.74 -4.47 -10.49
C ILE A 48 -16.46 -3.85 -9.90
N GLY A 49 -15.36 -3.76 -10.66
CA GLY A 49 -14.11 -3.11 -10.24
C GLY A 49 -13.74 -1.93 -11.14
N LEU A 50 -13.11 -0.87 -10.63
CA LEU A 50 -12.62 0.26 -11.47
C LEU A 50 -13.67 0.95 -12.37
N ARG A 51 -14.93 1.02 -11.94
CA ARG A 51 -16.05 1.62 -12.71
C ARG A 51 -15.76 3.01 -13.28
N ALA A 52 -14.95 3.82 -12.61
CA ALA A 52 -14.56 5.17 -13.04
C ALA A 52 -13.78 5.20 -14.36
N VAL A 53 -12.96 4.19 -14.66
CA VAL A 53 -12.11 4.13 -15.86
C VAL A 53 -12.55 3.10 -16.88
N GLY A 54 -13.43 2.19 -16.49
CA GLY A 54 -13.84 1.04 -17.29
C GLY A 54 -14.50 1.33 -18.62
N ALA A 55 -15.46 2.25 -18.65
CA ALA A 55 -16.16 2.62 -19.88
C ALA A 55 -15.19 3.24 -20.91
N THR A 56 -14.23 4.04 -20.43
CA THR A 56 -13.22 4.66 -21.28
C THR A 56 -12.18 3.63 -21.75
N LEU A 57 -11.72 2.74 -20.87
CA LEU A 57 -10.85 1.61 -21.24
C LEU A 57 -11.48 0.75 -22.34
N ALA A 58 -12.72 0.30 -22.14
CA ALA A 58 -13.43 -0.52 -23.12
C ALA A 58 -13.61 0.22 -24.46
N LYS A 59 -13.96 1.50 -24.42
CA LYS A 59 -14.10 2.34 -25.62
C LYS A 59 -12.79 2.45 -26.40
N LEU A 60 -11.65 2.67 -25.72
CA LEU A 60 -10.33 2.76 -26.36
C LEU A 60 -9.96 1.45 -27.08
N ILE A 61 -10.34 0.30 -26.51
CA ILE A 61 -10.04 -1.01 -27.09
C ILE A 61 -10.99 -1.30 -28.27
N GLU A 62 -12.30 -1.12 -28.08
CA GLU A 62 -13.31 -1.50 -29.08
C GLU A 62 -13.41 -0.52 -30.25
N LYS A 63 -13.26 0.80 -30.01
CA LYS A 63 -13.44 1.83 -31.05
C LYS A 63 -12.14 2.35 -31.63
N ASP A 64 -11.13 2.55 -30.78
CA ASP A 64 -9.86 3.16 -31.20
C ASP A 64 -8.80 2.09 -31.55
N GLY A 65 -9.12 0.80 -31.40
CA GLY A 65 -8.24 -0.31 -31.74
C GLY A 65 -6.97 -0.39 -30.89
N CYS A 66 -6.94 0.28 -29.73
CA CYS A 66 -5.79 0.21 -28.82
C CYS A 66 -5.67 -1.19 -28.21
N THR A 67 -4.43 -1.61 -27.98
CA THR A 67 -4.16 -2.74 -27.09
C THR A 67 -4.60 -2.40 -25.66
N LEU A 68 -4.87 -3.41 -24.83
CA LEU A 68 -5.18 -3.23 -23.41
C LEU A 68 -4.02 -2.53 -22.68
N SER A 69 -2.76 -2.87 -22.98
CA SER A 69 -1.62 -2.18 -22.35
C SER A 69 -1.52 -0.70 -22.71
N GLU A 70 -1.82 -0.32 -23.96
CA GLU A 70 -1.89 1.08 -24.39
C GLU A 70 -3.06 1.83 -23.73
N ALA A 71 -4.22 1.17 -23.60
CA ALA A 71 -5.38 1.75 -22.93
C ALA A 71 -5.11 1.97 -21.44
N MET A 72 -4.49 0.99 -20.75
CA MET A 72 -4.07 1.11 -19.35
C MET A 72 -3.02 2.21 -19.15
N ALA A 73 -2.10 2.40 -20.10
CA ALA A 73 -1.07 3.42 -20.01
C ALA A 73 -1.62 4.86 -19.96
N LYS A 74 -2.85 5.09 -20.45
CA LYS A 74 -3.55 6.39 -20.32
C LYS A 74 -4.03 6.68 -18.90
N PHE A 75 -3.99 5.70 -17.99
CA PHE A 75 -4.42 5.82 -16.59
C PHE A 75 -3.31 5.45 -15.59
N PRO A 76 -2.18 6.19 -15.55
CA PRO A 76 -1.01 5.86 -14.72
C PRO A 76 -1.26 5.94 -13.21
N HIS A 77 -2.35 6.61 -12.78
CA HIS A 77 -2.77 6.62 -11.37
C HIS A 77 -3.54 5.35 -10.95
N HIS A 78 -4.06 4.60 -11.94
CA HIS A 78 -4.82 3.37 -11.69
C HIS A 78 -3.95 2.13 -11.89
N PHE A 79 -3.09 2.15 -12.91
CA PHE A 79 -2.26 1.02 -13.27
C PHE A 79 -0.77 1.34 -13.06
N SER A 80 -0.08 0.43 -12.38
CA SER A 80 1.36 0.57 -12.15
C SER A 80 2.14 0.27 -13.43
N ARG A 81 3.38 0.77 -13.52
CA ARG A 81 4.28 0.47 -14.64
C ARG A 81 4.51 -1.04 -14.81
N TYR A 82 4.60 -1.76 -13.70
CA TYR A 82 4.68 -3.22 -13.69
C TYR A 82 3.45 -3.88 -14.31
N GLU A 83 2.24 -3.47 -13.90
CA GLU A 83 0.99 -4.03 -14.45
C GLU A 83 0.89 -3.80 -15.96
N ILE A 84 1.18 -2.58 -16.41
CA ILE A 84 1.16 -2.24 -17.84
C ILE A 84 2.20 -3.06 -18.62
N ALA A 85 3.40 -3.22 -18.06
CA ALA A 85 4.46 -4.02 -18.69
C ALA A 85 4.07 -5.49 -18.80
N LEU A 86 3.48 -6.07 -17.75
CA LEU A 86 3.08 -7.48 -17.73
C LEU A 86 1.97 -7.76 -18.75
N VAL A 87 0.96 -6.90 -18.81
CA VAL A 87 -0.11 -6.99 -19.82
C VAL A 87 0.49 -6.88 -21.23
N ARG A 88 1.38 -5.90 -21.46
CA ARG A 88 2.03 -5.72 -22.76
C ARG A 88 2.82 -6.95 -23.20
N ALA A 89 3.51 -7.61 -22.27
CA ALA A 89 4.21 -8.85 -22.57
C ALA A 89 3.25 -9.99 -22.91
N GLY A 90 2.14 -10.11 -22.17
CA GLY A 90 1.09 -11.08 -22.46
C GLY A 90 0.42 -10.86 -23.82
N GLU A 91 0.20 -9.60 -24.22
CA GLU A 91 -0.34 -9.26 -25.55
C GLU A 91 0.63 -9.65 -26.67
N LYS A 92 1.93 -9.37 -26.50
CA LYS A 92 2.95 -9.69 -27.51
C LYS A 92 3.23 -11.18 -27.62
N SER A 93 3.18 -11.92 -26.50
CA SER A 93 3.46 -13.36 -26.48
C SER A 93 2.22 -14.23 -26.68
N GLY A 94 1.03 -13.62 -26.75
CA GLY A 94 -0.25 -14.35 -26.79
C GLY A 94 -0.63 -15.03 -25.47
N GLN A 95 0.12 -14.78 -24.39
CA GLN A 95 -0.11 -15.38 -23.06
C GLN A 95 -0.83 -14.42 -22.11
N LEU A 96 -1.72 -13.58 -22.64
CA LEU A 96 -2.45 -12.57 -21.85
C LEU A 96 -3.22 -13.18 -20.68
N ASP A 97 -3.83 -14.34 -20.89
CA ASP A 97 -4.52 -15.13 -19.86
C ASP A 97 -3.63 -15.38 -18.62
N ARG A 98 -2.45 -15.98 -18.82
CA ARG A 98 -1.48 -16.25 -17.75
C ARG A 98 -1.03 -14.96 -17.04
N GLN A 99 -0.79 -13.89 -17.79
CA GLN A 99 -0.33 -12.63 -17.19
C GLN A 99 -1.42 -11.95 -16.37
N LEU A 100 -2.68 -12.01 -16.81
CA LEU A 100 -3.81 -11.49 -16.05
C LEU A 100 -4.06 -12.31 -14.77
N GLU A 101 -3.87 -13.63 -14.81
CA GLU A 101 -3.96 -14.49 -13.63
C GLU A 101 -2.90 -14.10 -12.57
N GLU A 102 -1.67 -13.85 -13.00
CA GLU A 102 -0.60 -13.39 -12.10
C GLU A 102 -0.89 -11.99 -11.52
N LEU A 103 -1.44 -11.06 -12.33
CA LEU A 103 -1.89 -9.76 -11.83
C LEU A 103 -3.04 -9.88 -10.83
N ALA A 104 -4.02 -10.75 -11.09
CA ALA A 104 -5.13 -11.00 -10.19
C ALA A 104 -4.63 -11.51 -8.84
N LYS A 105 -3.76 -12.53 -8.85
CA LYS A 105 -3.15 -13.09 -7.65
C LYS A 105 -2.33 -12.05 -6.88
N SER A 106 -1.53 -11.24 -7.57
CA SER A 106 -0.73 -10.19 -6.94
C SER A 106 -1.59 -9.08 -6.31
N ALA A 107 -2.64 -8.65 -7.01
CA ALA A 107 -3.58 -7.66 -6.52
C ALA A 107 -4.39 -8.17 -5.30
N GLU A 108 -4.83 -9.43 -5.34
CA GLU A 108 -5.51 -10.08 -4.21
C GLU A 108 -4.61 -10.20 -2.98
N GLN A 109 -3.37 -10.65 -3.15
CA GLN A 109 -2.41 -10.75 -2.05
C GLN A 109 -2.16 -9.38 -1.41
N SER A 110 -2.00 -8.34 -2.23
CA SER A 110 -1.86 -6.96 -1.76
C SER A 110 -3.09 -6.50 -0.99
N TYR A 111 -4.30 -6.74 -1.52
CA TYR A 111 -5.54 -6.38 -0.86
C TYR A 111 -5.74 -7.12 0.46
N GLN A 112 -5.48 -8.42 0.52
CA GLN A 112 -5.60 -9.21 1.76
C GLN A 112 -4.63 -8.71 2.83
N MET A 113 -3.41 -8.35 2.45
CA MET A 113 -2.45 -7.76 3.38
C MET A 113 -2.96 -6.42 3.93
N HIS A 114 -3.44 -5.53 3.05
CA HIS A 114 -4.04 -4.26 3.47
C HIS A 114 -5.26 -4.45 4.36
N LYS A 115 -6.14 -5.41 4.05
CA LYS A 115 -7.32 -5.74 4.83
C LYS A 115 -6.96 -6.27 6.23
N LYS A 116 -5.95 -7.13 6.33
CA LYS A 116 -5.42 -7.60 7.64
C LYS A 116 -4.90 -6.44 8.50
N ILE A 117 -4.30 -5.43 7.87
CA ILE A 117 -3.81 -4.23 8.56
C ILE A 117 -4.99 -3.36 9.02
N THR A 118 -5.94 -3.05 8.13
CA THR A 118 -7.06 -2.16 8.46
C THR A 118 -8.03 -2.78 9.46
N SER A 119 -8.25 -4.09 9.42
CA SER A 119 -9.14 -4.76 10.38
C SER A 119 -8.63 -4.67 11.82
N LYS A 120 -7.31 -4.69 12.04
CA LYS A 120 -6.70 -4.57 13.36
C LYS A 120 -6.74 -3.15 13.93
N LEU A 121 -7.03 -2.13 13.11
CA LEU A 121 -7.12 -0.73 13.55
C LEU A 121 -8.51 -0.34 14.09
N VAL A 122 -9.53 -1.16 13.86
CA VAL A 122 -10.90 -0.86 14.32
C VAL A 122 -10.97 -0.75 15.84
N TYR A 123 -10.33 -1.69 16.56
CA TYR A 123 -10.35 -1.70 18.02
C TYR A 123 -9.69 -0.45 18.65
N PRO A 124 -8.45 -0.05 18.28
CA PRO A 124 -7.85 1.20 18.75
C PRO A 124 -8.73 2.44 18.51
N VAL A 125 -9.39 2.52 17.35
CA VAL A 125 -10.29 3.65 17.03
C VAL A 125 -11.47 3.68 18.01
N ILE A 126 -12.10 2.54 18.30
CA ILE A 126 -13.22 2.48 19.26
C ILE A 126 -12.76 2.92 20.66
N VAL A 127 -11.60 2.43 21.13
CA VAL A 127 -11.04 2.81 22.44
C VAL A 127 -10.69 4.31 22.49
N ALA A 128 -10.10 4.86 21.43
CA ALA A 128 -9.80 6.28 21.37
C ALA A 128 -11.07 7.15 21.49
N HIS A 129 -12.18 6.71 20.88
CA HIS A 129 -13.47 7.39 21.00
C HIS A 129 -14.09 7.25 22.38
N SER A 130 -14.05 6.04 22.97
CA SER A 130 -14.67 5.81 24.29
C SER A 130 -14.09 6.71 25.36
N VAL A 131 -12.84 7.12 25.22
CA VAL A 131 -12.12 7.98 26.17
C VAL A 131 -12.55 9.44 26.08
N VAL A 132 -13.07 9.87 24.94
CA VAL A 132 -13.70 11.18 24.78
C VAL A 132 -15.16 11.13 25.22
N PHE A 133 -15.88 10.07 24.85
CA PHE A 133 -17.31 9.95 25.13
C PHE A 133 -17.63 9.65 26.60
N LEU A 134 -16.97 8.64 27.22
CA LEU A 134 -17.32 8.15 28.56
C LEU A 134 -17.14 9.21 29.65
N PRO A 135 -16.01 9.93 29.78
CA PRO A 135 -15.88 10.97 30.80
C PRO A 135 -16.83 12.14 30.57
N SER A 136 -17.13 12.45 29.30
CA SER A 136 -18.04 13.53 28.94
C SER A 136 -19.48 13.23 29.34
N LEU A 137 -19.89 11.96 29.51
CA LEU A 137 -21.26 11.61 29.93
C LEU A 137 -21.67 12.26 31.26
N PHE A 138 -20.72 12.57 32.15
CA PHE A 138 -21.02 13.34 33.36
C PHE A 138 -21.64 14.70 33.04
N LEU A 139 -21.11 15.42 32.03
CA LEU A 139 -21.62 16.71 31.58
C LEU A 139 -23.03 16.62 31.00
N LEU A 140 -23.37 15.48 30.38
CA LEU A 140 -24.73 15.25 29.89
C LEU A 140 -25.74 15.26 31.03
N VAL A 141 -25.36 14.71 32.19
CA VAL A 141 -26.22 14.64 33.38
C VAL A 141 -26.24 15.97 34.13
N THR A 142 -25.10 16.68 34.25
CA THR A 142 -25.02 17.90 35.07
C THR A 142 -25.39 19.18 34.33
N GLU A 143 -25.01 19.31 33.06
CA GLU A 143 -25.14 20.54 32.27
C GLU A 143 -26.01 20.35 31.01
N GLY A 144 -26.43 19.12 30.72
CA GLY A 144 -27.31 18.78 29.61
C GLY A 144 -26.58 18.52 28.27
N LEU A 145 -27.39 18.20 27.25
CA LEU A 145 -26.91 17.72 25.94
C LEU A 145 -25.99 18.73 25.21
N ALA A 146 -26.26 20.03 25.35
CA ALA A 146 -25.49 21.07 24.68
C ALA A 146 -24.04 21.13 25.19
N ALA A 147 -23.83 21.03 26.50
CA ALA A 147 -22.51 21.04 27.12
C ALA A 147 -21.72 19.76 26.77
N TYR A 148 -22.39 18.61 26.80
CA TYR A 148 -21.83 17.34 26.34
C TYR A 148 -21.33 17.41 24.90
N LEU A 149 -22.21 17.80 23.97
CA LEU A 149 -21.89 17.80 22.55
C LEU A 149 -20.79 18.82 22.22
N ARG A 150 -20.81 20.00 22.85
CA ARG A 150 -19.76 21.01 22.69
C ARG A 150 -18.39 20.49 23.09
N THR A 151 -18.29 19.78 24.20
CA THR A 151 -17.02 19.24 24.71
C THR A 151 -16.48 18.12 23.83
N VAL A 152 -17.35 17.17 23.46
CA VAL A 152 -16.99 16.06 22.56
C VAL A 152 -16.53 16.58 21.20
N LEU A 153 -17.28 17.50 20.60
CA LEU A 153 -16.93 18.08 19.29
C LEU A 153 -15.65 18.93 19.36
N ALA A 154 -15.42 19.67 20.44
CA ALA A 154 -14.20 20.47 20.62
C ALA A 154 -12.93 19.62 20.67
N ILE A 155 -13.02 18.35 21.10
CA ILE A 155 -11.89 17.41 21.13
C ILE A 155 -11.78 16.66 19.78
N LEU A 156 -12.89 16.11 19.28
CA LEU A 156 -12.87 15.27 18.08
C LEU A 156 -12.59 16.07 16.81
N ILE A 157 -13.19 17.25 16.61
CA ILE A 157 -13.04 18.02 15.36
C ILE A 157 -11.56 18.35 15.08
N PRO A 158 -10.78 18.95 16.01
CA PRO A 158 -9.37 19.22 15.77
C PRO A 158 -8.55 17.95 15.55
N ALA A 159 -8.84 16.87 16.30
CA ALA A 159 -8.15 15.59 16.14
C ALA A 159 -8.37 15.00 14.73
N TYR A 160 -9.60 15.06 14.22
CA TYR A 160 -9.94 14.64 12.87
C TYR A 160 -9.33 15.54 11.80
N ILE A 161 -9.30 16.86 12.01
CA ILE A 161 -8.63 17.79 11.09
C ILE A 161 -7.14 17.44 11.00
N VAL A 162 -6.45 17.30 12.12
CA VAL A 162 -5.02 16.92 12.14
C VAL A 162 -4.80 15.57 11.47
N ALA A 163 -5.64 14.57 11.75
CA ALA A 163 -5.54 13.25 11.12
C ALA A 163 -5.74 13.33 9.60
N VAL A 164 -6.75 14.07 9.13
CA VAL A 164 -7.02 14.27 7.70
C VAL A 164 -5.87 15.03 7.04
N THR A 165 -5.38 16.11 7.64
CA THR A 165 -4.24 16.87 7.12
C THR A 165 -3.00 15.98 7.01
N LEU A 166 -2.69 15.19 8.03
CA LEU A 166 -1.53 14.29 8.03
C LEU A 166 -1.67 13.22 6.93
N VAL A 167 -2.85 12.63 6.76
CA VAL A 167 -3.13 11.67 5.68
C VAL A 167 -3.01 12.32 4.31
N VAL A 168 -3.59 13.51 4.10
CA VAL A 168 -3.53 14.25 2.84
C VAL A 168 -2.09 14.64 2.51
N THR A 169 -1.35 15.20 3.48
CA THR A 169 0.08 15.54 3.30
C THR A 169 0.90 14.30 2.97
N TYR A 170 0.73 13.19 3.69
CA TYR A 170 1.41 11.93 3.39
C TYR A 170 1.12 11.45 1.96
N ARG A 171 -0.15 11.52 1.52
CA ARG A 171 -0.56 11.10 0.18
C ARG A 171 0.00 12.01 -0.92
N LEU A 172 -0.09 13.32 -0.75
CA LEU A 172 0.45 14.30 -1.69
C LEU A 172 1.97 14.16 -1.83
N CYS A 173 2.66 13.91 -0.71
CA CYS A 173 4.09 13.63 -0.72
C CYS A 173 4.44 12.30 -1.39
N LYS A 174 3.54 11.29 -1.36
CA LYS A 174 3.72 10.06 -2.14
C LYS A 174 3.64 10.31 -3.65
N GLN A 175 2.96 11.37 -4.09
CA GLN A 175 2.81 11.71 -5.51
C GLN A 175 3.89 12.66 -6.04
N THR A 176 4.36 13.57 -5.20
CA THR A 176 5.42 14.52 -5.54
C THR A 176 6.78 13.96 -5.11
N GLY A 177 7.65 13.63 -6.06
CA GLY A 177 8.90 12.89 -5.81
C GLY A 177 9.90 13.58 -4.86
N GLY A 178 9.84 14.90 -4.68
CA GLY A 178 10.71 15.67 -3.79
C GLY A 178 10.48 15.37 -2.29
N PRO A 179 9.29 15.66 -1.73
CA PRO A 179 8.99 15.39 -0.31
C PRO A 179 8.90 13.91 0.05
N ARG A 180 8.77 13.01 -0.93
CA ARG A 180 8.80 11.56 -0.74
C ARG A 180 10.13 11.06 -0.15
N ARG A 181 11.26 11.68 -0.55
CA ARG A 181 12.59 11.37 -0.01
C ARG A 181 12.74 11.79 1.46
N LEU A 182 12.15 12.92 1.83
CA LEU A 182 12.16 13.41 3.22
C LEU A 182 11.29 12.54 4.12
N LEU A 183 10.09 12.16 3.65
CA LEU A 183 9.22 11.23 4.39
C LEU A 183 9.85 9.86 4.58
N ASP A 184 10.48 9.31 3.53
CA ASP A 184 11.22 8.06 3.65
C ASP A 184 12.32 8.22 4.71
N ASN A 185 13.12 9.29 4.68
CA ASN A 185 14.18 9.49 5.67
C ASN A 185 13.64 9.67 7.11
N MET A 186 12.46 10.28 7.29
CA MET A 186 11.80 10.40 8.60
C MET A 186 11.23 9.07 9.10
N LEU A 187 10.50 8.32 8.25
CA LEU A 187 9.93 7.01 8.56
C LEU A 187 11.03 5.97 8.89
N TRP A 188 12.19 6.13 8.27
CA TRP A 188 13.37 5.31 8.48
C TRP A 188 13.97 5.42 9.89
N ASN A 189 13.80 6.56 10.54
CA ASN A 189 14.35 6.79 11.89
C ASN A 189 13.44 6.26 13.00
N ILE A 190 12.24 5.77 12.70
CA ILE A 190 11.33 5.17 13.67
C ILE A 190 11.62 3.66 13.74
N PRO A 191 12.27 3.14 14.81
CA PRO A 191 12.77 1.77 14.85
C PRO A 191 11.66 0.72 14.67
N VAL A 192 10.45 1.05 15.15
CA VAL A 192 9.28 0.16 15.15
C VAL A 192 8.64 0.04 13.75
N ILE A 193 8.75 1.07 12.91
CA ILE A 193 8.11 1.13 11.58
C ILE A 193 9.09 0.71 10.48
N CYS A 194 10.37 1.01 10.67
CA CYS A 194 11.41 0.77 9.66
C CYS A 194 11.53 -0.71 9.24
N GLY A 195 11.40 -1.65 10.19
CA GLY A 195 11.50 -3.09 9.93
C GLY A 195 10.50 -3.61 8.90
N PRO A 196 9.18 -3.54 9.16
CA PRO A 196 8.18 -4.07 8.24
C PRO A 196 8.19 -3.33 6.89
N VAL A 197 8.49 -2.04 6.87
CA VAL A 197 8.57 -1.27 5.61
C VAL A 197 9.72 -1.75 4.72
N LYS A 198 10.91 -2.02 5.30
CA LYS A 198 12.06 -2.59 4.56
C LYS A 198 11.75 -4.00 4.06
N LEU A 199 11.25 -4.86 4.95
CA LEU A 199 10.98 -6.26 4.62
C LEU A 199 9.87 -6.40 3.56
N GLY A 200 8.81 -5.60 3.67
CA GLY A 200 7.74 -5.54 2.67
C GLY A 200 8.21 -5.02 1.31
N ALA A 201 9.21 -4.13 1.28
CA ALA A 201 9.84 -3.68 0.05
C ALA A 201 10.67 -4.80 -0.61
N ARG A 202 11.46 -5.56 0.17
CA ARG A 202 12.22 -6.73 -0.35
C ARG A 202 11.29 -7.80 -0.93
N ILE A 203 10.21 -8.12 -0.22
CA ILE A 203 9.18 -9.06 -0.71
C ILE A 203 8.60 -8.59 -2.04
N ARG A 204 8.18 -7.32 -2.14
CA ARG A 204 7.66 -6.76 -3.39
C ARG A 204 8.69 -6.82 -4.51
N PHE A 205 9.94 -6.42 -4.26
CA PHE A 205 11.02 -6.51 -5.24
C PHE A 205 11.16 -7.93 -5.79
N LEU A 206 11.37 -8.90 -4.91
CA LEU A 206 11.63 -10.30 -5.27
C LEU A 206 10.44 -10.93 -5.98
N SER A 207 9.21 -10.70 -5.49
CA SER A 207 8.00 -11.21 -6.12
C SER A 207 7.77 -10.57 -7.49
N THR A 208 7.93 -9.25 -7.63
CA THR A 208 7.76 -8.57 -8.92
C THR A 208 8.82 -9.00 -9.93
N LEU A 209 10.08 -9.14 -9.49
CA LEU A 209 11.16 -9.63 -10.33
C LEU A 209 10.92 -11.08 -10.78
N SER A 210 10.44 -11.93 -9.88
CA SER A 210 10.01 -13.30 -10.19
C SER A 210 8.93 -13.31 -11.28
N SER A 211 7.85 -12.54 -11.11
CA SER A 211 6.73 -12.51 -12.05
C SER A 211 7.15 -11.98 -13.43
N LEU A 212 8.04 -10.98 -13.47
CA LEU A 212 8.58 -10.45 -14.74
C LEU A 212 9.47 -11.47 -15.46
N ILE A 213 10.38 -12.14 -14.74
CA ILE A 213 11.24 -13.17 -15.35
C ILE A 213 10.40 -14.37 -15.81
N GLU A 214 9.39 -14.76 -15.04
CA GLU A 214 8.44 -15.81 -15.44
C GLU A 214 7.63 -15.43 -16.69
N ALA A 215 7.33 -14.14 -16.86
CA ALA A 215 6.73 -13.59 -18.08
C ALA A 215 7.70 -13.48 -19.27
N GLY A 216 8.95 -13.91 -19.11
CA GLY A 216 9.96 -13.95 -20.16
C GLY A 216 10.75 -12.65 -20.32
N PHE A 217 10.66 -11.72 -19.37
CA PHE A 217 11.52 -10.54 -19.39
C PHE A 217 12.97 -10.90 -19.07
N LEU A 218 13.90 -10.29 -19.81
CA LEU A 218 15.33 -10.34 -19.48
C LEU A 218 15.58 -9.63 -18.14
N PRO A 219 16.54 -10.08 -17.31
CA PRO A 219 16.89 -9.42 -16.04
C PRO A 219 17.17 -7.92 -16.20
N SER A 220 17.79 -7.52 -17.31
CA SER A 220 18.11 -6.13 -17.62
C SER A 220 16.88 -5.22 -17.81
N GLN A 221 15.73 -5.79 -18.19
CA GLN A 221 14.46 -5.09 -18.28
C GLN A 221 13.63 -5.25 -17.01
N ALA A 222 13.73 -6.41 -16.36
CA ALA A 222 12.94 -6.75 -15.19
C ALA A 222 13.40 -6.01 -13.92
N ILE A 223 14.71 -5.83 -13.72
CA ILE A 223 15.26 -5.17 -12.52
C ILE A 223 14.75 -3.73 -12.37
N PRO A 224 14.83 -2.84 -13.39
CA PRO A 224 14.32 -1.48 -13.25
C PRO A 224 12.81 -1.42 -12.97
N LEU A 225 12.02 -2.29 -13.61
CA LEU A 225 10.57 -2.36 -13.39
C LEU A 225 10.23 -2.87 -11.99
N ALA A 226 10.97 -3.87 -11.49
CA ALA A 226 10.82 -4.39 -10.14
C ALA A 226 11.22 -3.34 -9.09
N ALA A 227 12.33 -2.63 -9.30
CA ALA A 227 12.79 -1.55 -8.44
C ALA A 227 11.80 -0.39 -8.38
N ASP A 228 11.21 0.01 -9.51
CA ASP A 228 10.16 1.05 -9.56
C ASP A 228 8.86 0.62 -8.86
N SER A 229 8.60 -0.68 -8.78
CA SER A 229 7.41 -1.23 -8.10
C SER A 229 7.60 -1.35 -6.59
N CYS A 230 8.84 -1.19 -6.10
CA CYS A 230 9.12 -1.13 -4.69
C CYS A 230 8.65 0.21 -4.14
N ASP A 231 7.64 0.17 -3.29
CA ASP A 231 7.09 1.33 -2.57
C ASP A 231 8.08 1.89 -1.49
N ASN A 232 9.39 1.82 -1.72
CA ASN A 232 10.48 2.22 -0.82
C ASN A 232 11.66 2.78 -1.64
N PHE A 233 11.99 4.07 -1.47
CA PHE A 233 13.01 4.74 -2.28
C PHE A 233 14.41 4.26 -1.99
N TRP A 234 14.71 3.95 -0.73
CA TRP A 234 16.05 3.49 -0.39
C TRP A 234 16.38 2.17 -1.07
N LEU A 235 15.44 1.21 -1.08
CA LEU A 235 15.67 -0.07 -1.75
C LEU A 235 15.81 0.15 -3.26
N ARG A 236 14.90 0.94 -3.84
CA ARG A 236 14.90 1.29 -5.26
C ARG A 236 16.23 1.93 -5.68
N ASP A 237 16.65 2.99 -4.99
CA ASP A 237 17.85 3.74 -5.33
C ASP A 237 19.11 2.88 -5.14
N ARG A 238 19.18 2.04 -4.08
CA ARG A 238 20.30 1.10 -3.88
C ARG A 238 20.41 0.06 -4.99
N VAL A 239 19.29 -0.52 -5.39
CA VAL A 239 19.26 -1.52 -6.47
C VAL A 239 19.59 -0.88 -7.82
N LEU A 240 19.00 0.28 -8.13
CA LEU A 240 19.26 0.99 -9.39
C LEU A 240 20.71 1.47 -9.48
N MET A 241 21.27 2.03 -8.41
CA MET A 241 22.69 2.42 -8.37
C MET A 241 23.62 1.21 -8.55
N ALA A 242 23.31 0.07 -7.91
CA ALA A 242 24.10 -1.15 -8.09
C ALA A 242 24.01 -1.67 -9.53
N TYR A 243 22.82 -1.64 -10.12
CA TYR A 243 22.56 -2.05 -11.50
C TYR A 243 23.27 -1.15 -12.53
N GLU A 244 23.24 0.17 -12.34
CA GLU A 244 23.95 1.13 -13.20
C GLU A 244 25.48 0.97 -13.12
N ARG A 245 26.02 0.71 -11.92
CA ARG A 245 27.47 0.50 -11.72
C ARG A 245 28.01 -0.76 -12.35
N LEU A 246 27.23 -1.84 -12.30
CA LEU A 246 27.63 -3.16 -12.80
C LEU A 246 27.37 -3.30 -14.30
N GLY A 247 26.42 -2.57 -14.86
CA GLY A 247 26.02 -2.70 -16.25
C GLY A 247 25.05 -3.86 -16.50
N LYS A 248 24.55 -3.94 -17.74
CA LYS A 248 23.39 -4.79 -18.10
C LYS A 248 23.69 -6.30 -18.17
N GLU A 249 24.96 -6.69 -18.17
CA GLU A 249 25.40 -8.07 -18.41
C GLU A 249 25.82 -8.81 -17.14
N VAL A 250 25.70 -8.17 -15.97
CA VAL A 250 26.14 -8.76 -14.71
C VAL A 250 25.05 -9.59 -14.06
N ALA A 251 25.49 -10.69 -13.44
CA ALA A 251 24.68 -11.58 -12.62
C ALA A 251 23.79 -10.82 -11.61
N LEU A 252 22.54 -11.25 -11.48
CA LEU A 252 21.56 -10.63 -10.58
C LEU A 252 22.03 -10.71 -9.12
N SER A 253 22.63 -11.84 -8.74
CA SER A 253 23.20 -12.04 -7.41
C SER A 253 24.24 -10.98 -7.05
N MET A 254 25.02 -10.50 -8.02
CA MET A 254 26.01 -9.46 -7.80
C MET A 254 25.38 -8.08 -7.61
N VAL A 255 24.33 -7.76 -8.39
CA VAL A 255 23.53 -6.53 -8.17
C VAL A 255 22.93 -6.52 -6.77
N MET A 256 22.35 -7.64 -6.35
CA MET A 256 21.76 -7.77 -5.01
C MET A 256 22.84 -7.67 -3.92
N ARG A 257 24.00 -8.30 -4.11
CA ARG A 257 25.13 -8.26 -3.16
C ARG A 257 25.68 -6.85 -2.98
N ILE A 258 25.94 -6.12 -4.07
CA ILE A 258 26.47 -4.75 -4.02
C ILE A 258 25.45 -3.76 -3.48
N SER A 259 24.16 -3.97 -3.74
CA SER A 259 23.11 -3.10 -3.20
C SER A 259 23.12 -3.03 -1.66
N GLY A 260 23.58 -4.10 -1.00
CA GLY A 260 23.61 -4.24 0.45
C GLY A 260 22.22 -4.30 1.09
N ALA A 261 21.17 -4.46 0.28
CA ALA A 261 19.79 -4.45 0.75
C ALA A 261 19.27 -5.84 1.15
N PHE A 262 19.94 -6.90 0.69
CA PHE A 262 19.51 -8.29 0.85
C PHE A 262 20.41 -9.04 1.82
N GLU A 263 19.82 -9.99 2.55
CA GLU A 263 20.52 -10.81 3.54
C GLU A 263 21.17 -12.03 2.89
N SER A 264 22.15 -12.64 3.57
CA SER A 264 22.93 -13.78 3.05
C SER A 264 22.06 -14.96 2.62
N PHE A 265 20.96 -15.22 3.34
CA PHE A 265 20.02 -16.29 2.99
C PHE A 265 19.28 -16.02 1.66
N GLU A 266 18.78 -14.79 1.48
CA GLU A 266 18.11 -14.34 0.25
C GLU A 266 19.08 -14.42 -0.94
N LEU A 267 20.32 -13.93 -0.75
CA LEU A 267 21.38 -13.99 -1.75
C LEU A 267 21.73 -15.44 -2.12
N GLY A 268 21.82 -16.35 -1.15
CA GLY A 268 22.12 -17.76 -1.40
C GLY A 268 21.07 -18.47 -2.26
N LEU A 269 19.79 -18.15 -2.07
CA LEU A 269 18.72 -18.67 -2.92
C LEU A 269 18.82 -18.15 -4.35
N VAL A 270 19.16 -16.87 -4.53
CA VAL A 270 19.31 -16.29 -5.87
C VAL A 270 20.55 -16.83 -6.58
N VAL A 271 21.69 -16.96 -5.89
CA VAL A 271 22.91 -17.55 -6.46
C VAL A 271 22.65 -18.99 -6.92
N SER A 272 22.05 -19.83 -6.07
CA SER A 272 21.75 -21.21 -6.47
C SER A 272 20.72 -21.29 -7.61
N GLY A 273 19.77 -20.35 -7.67
CA GLY A 273 18.84 -20.21 -8.79
C GLY A 273 19.49 -19.77 -10.09
N GLU A 274 20.49 -18.88 -10.01
CA GLU A 274 21.26 -18.36 -11.14
C GLU A 274 22.16 -19.45 -11.74
N GLU A 275 22.83 -20.24 -10.91
CA GLU A 275 23.63 -21.40 -11.32
C GLU A 275 22.78 -22.53 -11.92
N ALA A 276 21.59 -22.78 -11.35
CA ALA A 276 20.67 -23.83 -11.81
C ALA A 276 19.75 -23.38 -12.97
N GLY A 277 19.85 -22.13 -13.44
CA GLY A 277 18.98 -21.57 -14.49
C GLY A 277 17.50 -21.43 -14.08
N SER A 278 17.19 -21.43 -12.79
CA SER A 278 15.83 -21.46 -12.23
C SER A 278 15.45 -20.14 -11.51
N PHE A 279 15.86 -19.01 -12.09
CA PHE A 279 15.73 -17.65 -11.54
C PHE A 279 14.37 -17.32 -10.92
N ALA A 280 13.27 -17.46 -11.67
CA ALA A 280 11.94 -17.11 -11.18
C ALA A 280 11.57 -17.91 -9.93
N SER A 281 11.80 -19.23 -9.93
CA SER A 281 11.48 -20.10 -8.80
C SER A 281 12.29 -19.76 -7.54
N SER A 282 13.55 -19.39 -7.70
CA SER A 282 14.42 -19.01 -6.58
C SER A 282 14.08 -17.65 -6.01
N LEU A 283 13.75 -16.67 -6.86
CA LEU A 283 13.23 -15.37 -6.44
C LEU A 283 11.90 -15.51 -5.72
N LYS A 284 11.02 -16.39 -6.22
CA LYS A 284 9.75 -16.67 -5.54
C LYS A 284 9.96 -17.27 -4.16
N ARG A 285 10.85 -18.26 -4.05
CA ARG A 285 11.22 -18.87 -2.76
C ARG A 285 11.81 -17.85 -1.80
N ALA A 286 12.71 -16.97 -2.26
CA ALA A 286 13.27 -15.90 -1.46
C ALA A 286 12.20 -14.88 -1.01
N SER A 287 11.23 -14.55 -1.87
CA SER A 287 10.10 -13.70 -1.48
C SER A 287 9.22 -14.38 -0.43
N ASP A 288 8.92 -15.66 -0.60
CA ASP A 288 8.00 -16.38 0.27
C ASP A 288 8.63 -16.71 1.63
N SER A 289 9.96 -16.88 1.72
CA SER A 289 10.66 -17.06 2.99
C SER A 289 10.62 -15.83 3.90
N LEU A 290 10.47 -14.62 3.33
CA LEU A 290 10.39 -13.37 4.10
C LEU A 290 8.97 -13.06 4.59
N ARG A 291 7.96 -13.71 4.02
CA ARG A 291 6.56 -13.42 4.31
C ARG A 291 6.17 -13.71 5.77
N PRO A 292 6.59 -14.82 6.41
CA PRO A 292 6.30 -15.08 7.82
C PRO A 292 6.87 -14.00 8.75
N ASP A 293 8.12 -13.59 8.52
CA ASP A 293 8.76 -12.53 9.32
C ASP A 293 8.06 -11.18 9.15
N TYR A 294 7.62 -10.88 7.92
CA TYR A 294 6.84 -9.69 7.63
C TYR A 294 5.50 -9.70 8.35
N GLU A 295 4.76 -10.81 8.28
CA GLU A 295 3.48 -10.93 8.99
C GLU A 295 3.66 -10.83 10.51
N ALA A 296 4.74 -11.41 11.07
CA ALA A 296 5.07 -11.31 12.49
C ALA A 296 5.43 -9.87 12.92
N GLN A 297 6.21 -9.14 12.11
CA GLN A 297 6.54 -7.73 12.40
C GLN A 297 5.32 -6.82 12.29
N VAL A 298 4.50 -7.00 11.25
CA VAL A 298 3.23 -6.27 11.12
C VAL A 298 2.31 -6.60 12.30
N HIS A 299 2.22 -7.86 12.71
CA HIS A 299 1.41 -8.22 13.86
C HIS A 299 1.90 -7.57 15.16
N ARG A 300 3.21 -7.56 15.41
CA ARG A 300 3.81 -6.89 16.58
C ARG A 300 3.48 -5.40 16.62
N LEU A 301 3.60 -4.71 15.48
CA LEU A 301 3.24 -3.30 15.37
C LEU A 301 1.76 -3.07 15.73
N MET A 302 0.87 -3.96 15.25
CA MET A 302 -0.57 -3.90 15.53
C MET A 302 -0.92 -4.22 17.00
N THR A 303 -0.06 -4.94 17.73
CA THR A 303 -0.26 -5.25 19.15
C THR A 303 0.30 -4.15 20.07
N ILE A 304 1.39 -3.50 19.67
CA ILE A 304 1.98 -2.38 20.44
C ILE A 304 1.07 -1.16 20.43
N PHE A 305 0.41 -0.88 19.30
CA PHE A 305 -0.43 0.31 19.14
C PHE A 305 -1.58 0.41 20.17
N PRO A 306 -2.37 -0.66 20.44
CA PRO A 306 -3.33 -0.68 21.55
C PRO A 306 -2.73 -0.41 22.93
N VAL A 307 -1.55 -0.96 23.24
CA VAL A 307 -0.91 -0.79 24.55
C VAL A 307 -0.47 0.66 24.74
N LEU A 308 0.15 1.26 23.71
CA LEU A 308 0.50 2.68 23.73
C LEU A 308 -0.75 3.55 23.90
N MET A 309 -1.84 3.22 23.20
CA MET A 309 -3.13 3.89 23.36
C MET A 309 -3.62 3.81 24.81
N LEU A 310 -3.53 2.66 25.49
CA LEU A 310 -3.92 2.53 26.89
C LEU A 310 -3.16 3.51 27.82
N PHE A 311 -1.85 3.67 27.62
CA PHE A 311 -1.07 4.65 28.38
C PHE A 311 -1.50 6.10 28.10
N VAL A 312 -1.71 6.45 26.83
CA VAL A 312 -2.19 7.79 26.43
C VAL A 312 -3.56 8.05 27.05
N VAL A 313 -4.46 7.08 26.95
CA VAL A 313 -5.81 7.13 27.51
C VAL A 313 -5.78 7.27 29.01
N GLY A 314 -5.00 6.44 29.70
CA GLY A 314 -4.81 6.53 31.15
C GLY A 314 -4.28 7.90 31.57
N GLY A 315 -3.34 8.46 30.80
CA GLY A 315 -2.82 9.81 30.99
C GLY A 315 -3.91 10.89 30.84
N ILE A 316 -4.71 10.83 29.76
CA ILE A 316 -5.82 11.77 29.52
C ILE A 316 -6.84 11.68 30.65
N VAL A 317 -7.28 10.46 31.01
CA VAL A 317 -8.23 10.24 32.11
C VAL A 317 -7.65 10.74 33.43
N GLY A 318 -6.35 10.53 33.69
CA GLY A 318 -5.66 11.07 34.86
C GLY A 318 -5.71 12.60 34.91
N VAL A 319 -5.40 13.28 33.80
CA VAL A 319 -5.48 14.75 33.72
C VAL A 319 -6.91 15.24 33.93
N VAL A 320 -7.89 14.58 33.31
CA VAL A 320 -9.32 14.91 33.48
C VAL A 320 -9.73 14.72 34.94
N ALA A 321 -9.35 13.61 35.58
CA ALA A 321 -9.67 13.31 36.97
C ALA A 321 -9.07 14.34 37.93
N VAL A 322 -7.80 14.74 37.72
CA VAL A 322 -7.19 15.81 38.51
C VAL A 322 -7.96 17.12 38.31
N LYS A 323 -8.29 17.47 37.06
CA LYS A 323 -9.03 18.71 36.75
C LYS A 323 -10.42 18.72 37.37
N THR A 324 -11.15 17.60 37.33
CA THR A 324 -12.48 17.49 37.95
C THR A 324 -12.39 17.52 39.46
N MET A 325 -11.42 16.83 40.09
CA MET A 325 -11.20 16.94 41.52
C MET A 325 -10.88 18.38 41.92
N THR A 326 -9.95 19.06 41.25
CA THR A 326 -9.67 20.48 41.55
C THR A 326 -10.91 21.36 41.37
N GLY A 327 -11.76 21.09 40.36
CA GLY A 327 -13.00 21.85 40.16
C GLY A 327 -14.04 21.62 41.26
N ILE A 328 -14.14 20.41 41.82
CA ILE A 328 -15.06 20.09 42.91
C ILE A 328 -14.55 20.65 44.25
N PHE A 329 -13.24 20.56 44.50
CA PHE A 329 -12.64 20.96 45.79
C PHE A 329 -12.28 22.45 45.86
N ALA A 330 -12.05 23.14 44.74
CA ALA A 330 -11.77 24.58 44.71
C ALA A 330 -12.81 25.42 45.49
N PRO A 331 -14.14 25.28 45.26
CA PRO A 331 -15.12 26.05 46.02
C PRO A 331 -15.19 25.68 47.51
N VAL A 332 -14.73 24.49 47.91
CA VAL A 332 -14.65 24.09 49.32
C VAL A 332 -13.41 24.69 49.99
N ALA A 333 -12.31 24.83 49.25
CA ALA A 333 -11.09 25.47 49.74
C ALA A 333 -11.27 26.99 49.93
N ASP A 334 -12.07 27.65 49.08
CA ASP A 334 -12.40 29.08 49.23
C ASP A 334 -13.34 29.38 50.42
N LEU A 335 -13.87 28.34 51.09
CA LEU A 335 -14.80 28.42 52.22
C LEU A 335 -14.10 28.36 53.60
N PHE A 336 -12.78 28.14 53.63
CA PHE A 336 -11.92 28.14 54.82
C PHE A 336 -10.85 29.23 54.72
#